data_AF-A0A914YXH2-F1
#
_entry.id   AF-A0A914YXH2-F1
#
_cell.length_a   1.000
_cell.length_b   1.000
_cell.length_c   1.000
_cell.angle_alpha   90.00
_cell.angle_beta   90.00
_cell.angle_gamma   90.00
#
_symmetry.space_group_name_H-M   'P 1'
#
loop_
_entity.id
_entity.type
_entity.pdbx_description
1 polymer ?
#
loop_
_entity_poly.entity_id
_entity_poly.type
_entity_poly.pdbx_seq_one_letter_code
_entity_poly.pdbx_strand_id
1 'polypeptide(L)'
;MGRNFDNDRFAKSHGGYDRHDDDRYERNSSYSQNRNKPYDRDGIVYRVSDSDVRKSAKQNGNVWEFSNLQEFQNLSKRIVNALQTAESIQEEQIQKLEEKKHEAKKEQLNGIRKLLQYRTKNRPEPVQEVIRVSIKFTCGSIIECNFEISDSLEVLFNTVFAEEKCPKDFSLLSINPSKELLCAPDWYKEFGTVAERTSGIQTFKEAGLDSSVEVLVKDNQAQT
;
A
#
# COMPACT_ATOMS: atom_id res chain seq x y z
N MET A 1 40.09 15.72 -60.05
CA MET A 1 39.03 16.72 -59.78
C MET A 1 38.04 16.05 -58.82
N GLY A 2 37.95 16.32 -57.52
CA GLY A 2 38.31 17.50 -56.74
C GLY A 2 37.03 18.02 -56.08
N ARG A 3 36.74 17.58 -54.85
CA ARG A 3 36.42 18.44 -53.68
C ARG A 3 35.96 17.62 -52.47
N ASN A 4 36.78 17.69 -51.43
CA ASN A 4 36.47 17.44 -50.03
C ASN A 4 35.49 18.50 -49.53
N PHE A 5 34.62 18.14 -48.59
CA PHE A 5 33.98 19.08 -47.67
C PHE A 5 34.12 18.53 -46.25
N ASP A 6 35.15 19.02 -45.58
CA ASP A 6 35.25 19.09 -44.14
C ASP A 6 34.17 20.04 -43.61
N ASN A 7 33.52 19.66 -42.51
CA ASN A 7 32.82 20.61 -41.64
C ASN A 7 32.87 20.11 -40.20
N ASP A 8 34.04 20.30 -39.60
CA ASP A 8 34.18 20.58 -38.17
C ASP A 8 33.56 21.95 -37.86
N ARG A 9 32.67 22.01 -36.86
CA ARG A 9 32.50 23.10 -35.88
C ARG A 9 31.16 22.97 -35.18
N PHE A 10 31.18 22.88 -33.85
CA PHE A 10 30.40 23.62 -32.86
C PHE A 10 30.60 22.88 -31.53
N ALA A 11 31.65 23.21 -30.79
CA ALA A 11 31.67 24.29 -29.79
C ALA A 11 30.80 23.97 -28.55
N LYS A 12 31.54 23.68 -27.49
CA LYS A 12 31.19 23.59 -26.07
C LYS A 12 30.18 24.65 -25.62
N SER A 13 29.23 24.26 -24.76
CA SER A 13 28.67 25.16 -23.74
C SER A 13 28.55 24.41 -22.42
N HIS A 14 29.48 24.72 -21.52
CA HIS A 14 29.37 24.47 -20.10
C HIS A 14 28.26 25.36 -19.53
N GLY A 15 27.24 24.76 -18.92
CA GLY A 15 26.24 25.46 -18.10
C GLY A 15 26.40 25.00 -16.66
N GLY A 16 27.26 25.68 -15.90
CA GLY A 16 27.33 25.55 -14.45
C GLY A 16 26.17 26.32 -13.82
N TYR A 17 25.45 25.65 -12.93
CA TYR A 17 24.57 26.32 -11.98
C TYR A 17 25.31 26.38 -10.64
N ASP A 18 26.01 27.49 -10.45
CA ASP A 18 26.51 27.97 -9.17
C ASP A 18 25.38 28.72 -8.45
N ARG A 19 25.20 28.36 -7.17
CA ARG A 19 24.80 29.19 -6.03
C ARG A 19 23.41 29.83 -6.00
N HIS A 20 22.65 29.41 -4.99
CA HIS A 20 22.11 30.36 -4.01
C HIS A 20 22.30 29.79 -2.61
N ASP A 21 23.37 30.26 -1.94
CA ASP A 21 23.35 30.50 -0.51
C ASP A 21 22.39 31.68 -0.26
N ASP A 22 21.51 31.54 0.72
CA ASP A 22 21.00 32.61 1.60
C ASP A 22 20.10 31.91 2.63
N ASP A 23 20.63 31.56 3.80
CA ASP A 23 20.67 32.40 5.00
C ASP A 23 19.29 32.78 5.57
N ARG A 24 19.15 32.41 6.85
CA ARG A 24 18.32 33.05 7.88
C ARG A 24 16.81 33.09 7.64
N TYR A 25 16.11 32.21 8.35
CA TYR A 25 15.02 32.68 9.20
C TYR A 25 15.25 32.27 10.64
N GLU A 26 14.91 33.23 11.49
CA GLU A 26 15.44 33.43 12.81
C GLU A 26 14.82 32.49 13.84
N ARG A 27 15.60 32.28 14.88
CA ARG A 27 15.13 31.88 16.21
C ARG A 27 13.97 32.79 16.62
N ASN A 28 12.80 32.21 16.79
CA ASN A 28 11.88 32.70 17.82
C ASN A 28 11.90 31.73 19.01
N SER A 29 12.87 32.03 19.86
CA SER A 29 12.84 31.74 21.29
C SER A 29 11.73 32.57 21.91
N SER A 30 10.63 31.93 22.27
CA SER A 30 9.79 32.40 23.36
C SER A 30 9.38 31.18 24.19
N TYR A 31 10.25 30.86 25.15
CA TYR A 31 9.92 30.17 26.37
C TYR A 31 8.69 30.85 27.01
N SER A 32 7.51 30.36 26.70
CA SER A 32 6.34 30.53 27.57
C SER A 32 6.34 29.34 28.53
N GLN A 33 6.88 29.57 29.73
CA GLN A 33 6.60 28.72 30.87
C GLN A 33 5.09 28.65 31.08
N ASN A 34 4.48 27.53 30.72
CA ASN A 34 3.15 27.19 31.20
C ASN A 34 3.23 25.80 31.83
N ARG A 35 3.58 25.81 33.11
CA ARG A 35 3.53 24.64 33.99
C ARG A 35 2.05 24.27 34.19
N ASN A 36 1.78 22.97 34.17
CA ASN A 36 0.49 22.30 34.42
C ASN A 36 -0.46 22.16 33.21
N LYS A 37 -0.11 21.25 32.29
CA LYS A 37 -1.12 20.50 31.54
C LYS A 37 -0.96 19.02 31.85
N PRO A 38 -1.95 18.36 32.48
CA PRO A 38 -1.95 16.92 32.60
C PRO A 38 -2.58 16.32 31.32
N TYR A 39 -1.73 15.61 30.58
CA TYR A 39 -2.03 14.57 29.58
C TYR A 39 -2.46 14.94 28.15
N ASP A 40 -2.08 14.01 27.28
CA ASP A 40 -1.64 14.11 25.89
C ASP A 40 -2.69 13.74 24.83
N ARG A 41 -2.26 13.97 23.59
CA ARG A 41 -2.93 14.09 22.29
C ARG A 41 -3.81 12.95 21.76
N ASP A 42 -4.12 11.87 22.49
CA ASP A 42 -4.87 10.71 21.93
C ASP A 42 -5.89 10.05 22.89
N GLY A 43 -6.28 10.71 23.98
CA GLY A 43 -7.32 10.20 24.88
C GLY A 43 -8.40 11.25 25.13
N ILE A 44 -9.66 10.95 24.79
CA ILE A 44 -10.80 11.78 25.19
C ILE A 44 -10.90 11.71 26.72
N VAL A 45 -10.36 12.72 27.41
CA VAL A 45 -10.54 12.92 28.83
C VAL A 45 -11.98 13.38 29.06
N TYR A 46 -12.85 12.50 29.55
CA TYR A 46 -14.10 12.93 30.15
C TYR A 46 -13.77 13.74 31.40
N ARG A 47 -13.75 15.07 31.26
CA ARG A 47 -14.03 15.93 32.41
C ARG A 47 -15.49 15.72 32.75
N VAL A 48 -15.78 14.77 33.65
CA VAL A 48 -16.96 14.93 34.50
C VAL A 48 -16.79 16.32 35.11
N SER A 49 -17.68 17.24 34.73
CA SER A 49 -17.60 18.61 35.22
C SER A 49 -17.57 18.54 36.75
N ASP A 50 -16.56 19.16 37.35
CA ASP A 50 -16.33 19.17 38.80
C ASP A 50 -17.58 19.69 39.57
N SER A 51 -18.47 20.40 38.87
CA SER A 51 -19.78 20.83 39.35
C SER A 51 -20.80 19.71 39.61
N ASP A 52 -20.72 18.58 38.89
CA ASP A 52 -21.64 17.45 39.06
C ASP A 52 -21.23 16.57 40.25
N VAL A 53 -19.93 16.51 40.54
CA VAL A 53 -19.38 15.77 41.69
C VAL A 53 -19.50 16.59 42.99
N ARG A 54 -19.31 17.92 42.93
CA ARG A 54 -19.39 18.81 44.10
C ARG A 54 -20.79 19.05 44.67
N LYS A 55 -21.86 18.75 43.92
CA LYS A 55 -23.24 18.96 44.40
C LYS A 55 -23.74 17.87 45.34
N SER A 56 -23.16 16.67 45.30
CA SER A 56 -23.67 15.48 46.01
C SER A 56 -22.65 14.83 46.97
N ALA A 57 -21.45 15.37 47.08
CA ALA A 57 -20.43 14.84 47.98
C ALA A 57 -19.77 15.96 48.80
N LYS A 58 -19.67 15.75 50.12
CA LYS A 58 -18.88 16.61 51.00
C LYS A 58 -17.47 16.05 51.04
N GLN A 59 -16.49 16.90 50.77
CA GLN A 59 -15.09 16.51 50.82
C GLN A 59 -14.59 16.61 52.28
N ASN A 60 -14.45 15.47 52.94
CA ASN A 60 -13.80 15.35 54.24
C ASN A 60 -12.37 14.80 54.03
N GLY A 61 -11.43 15.67 53.65
CA GLY A 61 -10.05 15.26 53.30
C GLY A 61 -9.95 14.67 51.88
N ASN A 62 -9.26 13.53 51.71
CA ASN A 62 -9.07 12.86 50.40
C ASN A 62 -10.17 11.83 50.07
N VAL A 63 -11.23 11.76 50.88
CA VAL A 63 -12.31 10.76 50.75
C VAL A 63 -13.61 11.46 50.34
N TRP A 64 -14.25 10.93 49.30
CA TRP A 64 -15.56 11.38 48.85
C TRP A 64 -16.64 10.58 49.58
N GLU A 65 -17.33 11.21 50.53
CA GLU A 65 -18.50 10.63 51.19
C GLU A 65 -19.76 11.04 50.42
N PHE A 66 -20.41 10.06 49.78
CA PHE A 66 -21.72 10.23 49.17
C PHE A 66 -22.76 10.28 50.29
N SER A 67 -23.54 11.35 50.35
CA SER A 67 -24.55 11.52 51.40
C SER A 67 -25.76 10.58 51.20
N ASN A 68 -25.86 9.95 50.02
CA ASN A 68 -26.99 9.13 49.62
C ASN A 68 -26.54 7.97 48.71
N LEU A 69 -26.88 6.72 49.09
CA LEU A 69 -26.59 5.51 48.31
C LEU A 69 -27.21 5.57 46.89
N GLN A 70 -28.37 6.21 46.75
CA GLN A 70 -29.04 6.39 45.46
C GLN A 70 -28.21 7.27 44.50
N GLU A 71 -27.52 8.29 45.02
CA GLU A 71 -26.67 9.17 44.22
C GLU A 71 -25.43 8.44 43.72
N PHE A 72 -24.81 7.62 44.59
CA PHE A 72 -23.67 6.78 44.18
C PHE A 72 -24.07 5.78 43.09
N GLN A 73 -25.22 5.12 43.22
CA GLN A 73 -25.72 4.19 42.21
C GLN A 73 -26.02 4.89 40.87
N ASN A 74 -26.59 6.10 40.91
CA ASN A 74 -26.86 6.90 39.71
C ASN A 74 -25.56 7.36 39.03
N LEU A 75 -24.57 7.80 39.81
CA LEU A 75 -23.25 8.18 39.28
C LEU A 75 -22.52 6.98 38.67
N SER A 76 -22.53 5.84 39.34
CA SER A 76 -21.94 4.59 38.84
C SER A 76 -22.56 4.17 37.50
N LYS A 77 -23.90 4.21 37.37
CA LYS A 77 -24.59 3.95 36.10
C LYS A 77 -24.18 4.93 34.99
N ARG A 78 -24.05 6.23 35.30
CA ARG A 78 -23.59 7.24 34.33
C ARG A 78 -22.16 6.96 33.86
N ILE A 79 -21.27 6.58 34.77
CA ILE A 79 -19.88 6.25 34.44
C ILE A 79 -19.83 5.01 33.55
N VAL A 80 -20.53 3.93 33.90
CA VAL A 80 -20.56 2.70 33.09
C VAL A 80 -21.10 2.97 31.69
N ASN A 81 -22.21 3.71 31.56
CA ASN A 81 -22.77 4.08 30.26
C ASN A 81 -21.81 4.97 29.45
N ALA A 82 -21.11 5.90 30.11
CA ALA A 82 -20.12 6.75 29.47
C ALA A 82 -18.91 5.94 28.95
N LEU A 83 -18.48 4.92 29.70
CA LEU A 83 -17.39 4.03 29.27
C LEU A 83 -17.82 3.16 28.08
N GLN A 84 -19.01 2.55 28.13
CA GLN A 84 -19.53 1.75 27.02
C GLN A 84 -19.72 2.56 25.73
N THR A 85 -20.19 3.80 25.85
CA THR A 85 -20.32 4.69 24.68
C THR A 85 -18.96 5.11 24.13
N ALA A 86 -17.96 5.33 25.00
CA ALA A 86 -16.60 5.64 24.57
C ALA A 86 -15.95 4.45 23.82
N GLU A 87 -16.09 3.23 24.34
CA GLU A 87 -15.60 2.01 23.71
C GLU A 87 -16.25 1.81 22.33
N SER A 88 -17.57 1.93 22.25
CA SER A 88 -18.30 1.81 20.98
C SER A 88 -17.86 2.86 19.94
N ILE A 89 -17.61 4.11 20.36
CA ILE A 89 -17.11 5.16 19.48
C ILE A 89 -15.68 4.84 18.99
N GLN A 90 -14.82 4.31 19.86
CA GLN A 90 -13.45 3.92 19.48
C GLN A 90 -13.46 2.77 18.48
N GLU A 91 -14.25 1.73 18.73
CA GLU A 91 -14.40 0.61 17.81
C GLU A 91 -14.92 1.06 16.44
N GLU A 92 -15.94 1.94 16.42
CA GLU A 92 -16.47 2.49 15.17
C GLU A 92 -15.42 3.35 14.42
N GLN A 93 -14.59 4.10 15.15
CA GLN A 93 -13.51 4.88 14.54
C GLN A 93 -12.42 3.97 13.93
N ILE A 94 -12.04 2.90 14.64
CA ILE A 94 -11.06 1.93 14.14
C ILE A 94 -11.60 1.24 12.89
N GLN A 95 -12.84 0.76 12.92
CA GLN A 95 -13.49 0.14 11.75
C GLN A 95 -13.54 1.09 10.56
N LYS A 96 -13.97 2.34 10.74
CA LYS A 96 -13.98 3.34 9.67
C LYS A 96 -12.60 3.62 9.09
N LEU A 97 -11.55 3.60 9.91
CA LEU A 97 -10.17 3.78 9.44
C LEU A 97 -9.69 2.56 8.65
N GLU A 98 -10.03 1.35 9.08
CA GLU A 98 -9.72 0.11 8.36
C GLU A 98 -10.45 0.03 7.02
N GLU A 99 -11.73 0.35 6.98
CA GLU A 99 -12.53 0.42 5.76
C GLU A 99 -11.94 1.42 4.75
N LYS A 100 -11.60 2.63 5.21
CA LYS A 100 -10.95 3.65 4.36
C LYS A 100 -9.61 3.17 3.82
N LYS A 101 -8.80 2.50 4.65
CA LYS A 101 -7.53 1.92 4.20
C LYS A 101 -7.74 0.83 3.17
N HIS A 102 -8.73 -0.05 3.38
CA HIS A 102 -9.07 -1.12 2.45
C HIS A 102 -9.59 -0.57 1.11
N GLU A 103 -10.44 0.45 1.14
CA GLU A 103 -10.94 1.13 -0.05
C GLU A 103 -9.81 1.81 -0.83
N ALA A 104 -8.94 2.56 -0.16
CA ALA A 104 -7.79 3.20 -0.78
C ALA A 104 -6.85 2.19 -1.47
N LYS A 105 -6.57 1.04 -0.82
CA LYS A 105 -5.78 -0.04 -1.43
C LYS A 105 -6.45 -0.61 -2.68
N LYS A 106 -7.77 -0.82 -2.63
CA LYS A 106 -8.54 -1.32 -3.79
C LYS A 106 -8.49 -0.34 -4.97
N GLU A 107 -8.61 0.96 -4.69
CA GLU A 107 -8.48 2.00 -5.72
C GLU A 107 -7.08 2.05 -6.32
N GLN A 108 -6.04 2.00 -5.48
CA GLN A 108 -4.65 1.96 -5.92
C GLN A 108 -4.37 0.75 -6.83
N LEU A 109 -4.81 -0.45 -6.41
CA LEU A 109 -4.64 -1.69 -7.19
C LEU A 109 -5.35 -1.60 -8.55
N ASN A 110 -6.55 -1.02 -8.58
CA ASN A 110 -7.29 -0.79 -9.82
C ASN A 110 -6.61 0.25 -10.73
N GLY A 111 -6.02 1.29 -10.14
CA GLY A 111 -5.22 2.28 -10.86
C GLY A 111 -4.01 1.65 -11.57
N ILE A 112 -3.25 0.81 -10.84
CA ILE A 112 -2.13 0.07 -11.40
C ILE A 112 -2.60 -0.88 -12.52
N ARG A 113 -3.72 -1.57 -12.33
CA ARG A 113 -4.29 -2.47 -13.34
C ARG A 113 -4.57 -1.74 -14.66
N LYS A 114 -5.24 -0.58 -14.59
CA LYS A 114 -5.53 0.24 -15.78
C LYS A 114 -4.26 0.73 -16.47
N LEU A 115 -3.25 1.14 -15.70
CA LEU A 115 -1.96 1.55 -16.24
C LEU A 115 -1.28 0.39 -16.99
N LEU A 116 -1.29 -0.81 -16.40
CA LEU A 116 -0.70 -2.00 -17.02
C LEU A 116 -1.49 -2.44 -18.26
N GLN A 117 -2.82 -2.41 -18.24
CA GLN A 117 -3.64 -2.64 -19.44
C GLN A 117 -3.25 -1.73 -20.61
N TYR A 118 -3.05 -0.44 -20.33
CA TYR A 118 -2.60 0.50 -21.35
C TYR A 118 -1.20 0.14 -21.87
N ARG A 119 -0.24 -0.18 -20.99
CA ARG A 119 1.12 -0.55 -21.38
C ARG A 119 1.16 -1.84 -22.21
N THR A 120 0.41 -2.87 -21.80
CA THR A 120 0.34 -4.15 -22.49
C THR A 120 -0.26 -3.99 -23.90
N LYS A 121 -1.30 -3.18 -24.06
CA LYS A 121 -1.93 -2.92 -25.38
C LYS A 121 -1.04 -2.15 -26.35
N ASN A 122 -0.20 -1.25 -25.83
CA ASN A 122 0.72 -0.45 -26.64
C ASN A 122 2.13 -1.04 -26.69
N ARG A 123 2.29 -2.29 -26.27
CA ARG A 123 3.58 -2.96 -26.29
C ARG A 123 4.00 -3.16 -27.75
N PRO A 124 5.25 -2.79 -28.12
CA PRO A 124 5.75 -3.10 -29.45
C PRO A 124 5.76 -4.62 -29.65
N GLU A 125 5.52 -5.06 -30.88
CA GLU A 125 5.69 -6.47 -31.22
C GLU A 125 7.14 -6.90 -30.98
N PRO A 126 7.35 -8.11 -30.44
CA PRO A 126 8.69 -8.60 -30.15
C PRO A 126 9.48 -8.76 -31.45
N VAL A 127 10.72 -8.28 -31.45
CA VAL A 127 11.55 -8.20 -32.67
C VAL A 127 12.44 -9.43 -32.84
N GLN A 128 12.74 -10.12 -31.73
CA GLN A 128 13.71 -11.23 -31.67
C GLN A 128 13.18 -12.37 -30.78
N GLU A 129 13.78 -13.56 -30.95
CA GLU A 129 13.61 -14.80 -30.16
C GLU A 129 12.39 -14.81 -29.23
N VAL A 130 11.26 -15.24 -29.82
CA VAL A 130 9.94 -15.15 -29.18
C VAL A 130 9.56 -16.48 -28.53
N ILE A 131 9.06 -16.39 -27.30
CA ILE A 131 8.41 -17.48 -26.59
C ILE A 131 6.90 -17.25 -26.61
N ARG A 132 6.16 -18.29 -27.00
CA ARG A 132 4.71 -18.33 -26.90
C ARG A 132 4.31 -18.83 -25.52
N VAL A 133 3.54 -18.03 -24.79
CA VAL A 133 3.02 -18.36 -23.47
C VAL A 133 1.51 -18.50 -23.55
N SER A 134 1.00 -19.69 -23.23
CA SER A 134 -0.43 -19.95 -23.09
C SER A 134 -0.82 -19.80 -21.63
N ILE A 135 -1.68 -18.84 -21.31
CA ILE A 135 -2.07 -18.49 -19.94
C ILE A 135 -3.50 -18.94 -19.70
N LYS A 136 -3.69 -19.88 -18.77
CA LYS A 136 -4.97 -20.43 -18.39
C LYS A 136 -5.47 -19.81 -17.08
N PHE A 137 -6.62 -19.14 -17.14
CA PHE A 137 -7.25 -18.51 -15.98
C PHE A 137 -8.13 -19.49 -15.20
N THR A 138 -8.43 -19.14 -13.94
CA THR A 138 -9.31 -19.92 -13.07
C THR A 138 -10.74 -20.07 -13.62
N CYS A 139 -11.21 -19.11 -14.41
CA CYS A 139 -12.50 -19.18 -15.11
C CYS A 139 -12.48 -20.10 -16.34
N GLY A 140 -11.34 -20.75 -16.64
CA GLY A 140 -11.17 -21.64 -17.79
C GLY A 140 -10.82 -20.94 -19.10
N SER A 141 -10.84 -19.60 -19.16
CA SER A 141 -10.41 -18.89 -20.35
C SER A 141 -8.89 -18.99 -20.54
N ILE A 142 -8.46 -19.05 -21.79
CA ILE A 142 -7.06 -19.10 -22.16
C ILE A 142 -6.75 -17.88 -23.01
N ILE A 143 -5.60 -17.25 -22.75
CA ILE A 143 -5.02 -16.25 -23.65
C ILE A 143 -3.65 -16.71 -24.08
N GLU A 144 -3.21 -16.28 -25.25
CA GLU A 144 -1.87 -16.55 -25.74
C GLU A 144 -1.14 -15.24 -25.94
N CYS A 145 0.09 -15.18 -25.46
CA CYS A 145 0.93 -14.00 -25.50
C CYS A 145 2.33 -14.38 -25.94
N ASN A 146 2.97 -13.48 -26.68
CA ASN A 146 4.33 -13.63 -27.17
C ASN A 146 5.25 -12.72 -26.34
N PHE A 147 6.38 -13.26 -25.90
CA PHE A 147 7.39 -12.56 -25.10
C PHE A 147 8.77 -12.74 -25.73
N GLU A 148 9.65 -11.78 -25.56
CA GLU A 148 11.07 -11.95 -25.88
C GLU A 148 11.71 -12.81 -24.79
N ILE A 149 12.64 -13.69 -25.17
CA ILE A 149 13.35 -14.56 -24.22
C ILE A 149 14.14 -13.78 -23.15
N SER A 150 14.53 -12.55 -23.47
CA SER A 150 15.20 -11.59 -22.59
C SER A 150 14.25 -10.83 -21.66
N ASP A 151 12.94 -10.92 -21.87
CA ASP A 151 11.99 -10.26 -20.97
C ASP A 151 12.09 -10.82 -19.55
N SER A 152 11.87 -9.95 -18.57
CA SER A 152 11.65 -10.39 -17.20
C SER A 152 10.30 -11.09 -17.06
N LEU A 153 10.22 -12.07 -16.16
CA LEU A 153 8.95 -12.68 -15.79
C LEU A 153 7.97 -11.67 -15.15
N GLU A 154 8.45 -10.50 -14.73
CA GLU A 154 7.59 -9.40 -14.31
C GLU A 154 6.66 -8.94 -15.44
N VAL A 155 7.13 -8.95 -16.69
CA VAL A 155 6.32 -8.58 -17.86
C VAL A 155 5.18 -9.58 -18.04
N LEU A 156 5.44 -10.86 -17.80
CA LEU A 156 4.40 -11.90 -17.76
C LEU A 156 3.39 -11.62 -16.66
N PHE A 157 3.85 -11.38 -15.43
CA PHE A 157 2.98 -11.06 -14.31
C PHE A 157 2.08 -9.86 -14.60
N ASN A 158 2.67 -8.77 -15.11
CA ASN A 158 1.97 -7.54 -15.45
C ASN A 158 0.93 -7.77 -16.56
N THR A 159 1.26 -8.59 -17.56
CA THR A 159 0.33 -8.99 -18.63
C THR A 159 -0.85 -9.76 -18.06
N VAL A 160 -0.61 -10.74 -17.18
CA VAL A 160 -1.69 -11.50 -16.53
C VAL A 160 -2.55 -10.59 -15.65
N PHE A 161 -1.93 -9.76 -14.82
CA PHE A 161 -2.65 -8.89 -13.88
C PHE A 161 -3.51 -7.84 -14.61
N ALA A 162 -3.06 -7.37 -15.77
CA ALA A 162 -3.82 -6.45 -16.61
C ALA A 162 -5.15 -7.06 -17.10
N GLU A 163 -5.25 -8.37 -17.29
CA GLU A 163 -6.46 -9.01 -17.78
C GLU A 163 -7.62 -8.90 -16.81
N GLU A 164 -8.82 -8.57 -17.28
CA GLU A 164 -10.01 -8.35 -16.41
C GLU A 164 -10.39 -9.60 -15.60
N LYS A 165 -10.08 -10.78 -16.14
CA LYS A 165 -10.41 -12.09 -15.56
C LYS A 165 -9.42 -12.54 -14.49
N CYS A 166 -8.32 -11.82 -14.30
CA CYS A 166 -7.32 -12.17 -13.30
C CYS A 166 -7.86 -11.94 -11.86
N PRO A 167 -7.72 -12.91 -10.95
CA PRO A 167 -8.02 -12.72 -9.53
C PRO A 167 -7.21 -11.59 -8.91
N LYS A 168 -7.66 -11.07 -7.76
CA LYS A 168 -6.93 -10.00 -7.05
C LYS A 168 -5.65 -10.49 -6.38
N ASP A 169 -5.67 -11.73 -5.89
CA ASP A 169 -4.54 -12.40 -5.26
C ASP A 169 -4.31 -13.72 -5.98
N PHE A 170 -3.23 -13.80 -6.75
CA PHE A 170 -2.94 -14.95 -7.59
C PHE A 170 -1.44 -15.27 -7.62
N SER A 171 -1.16 -16.54 -7.90
CA SER A 171 0.16 -17.06 -8.24
C SER A 171 0.18 -17.62 -9.66
N LEU A 172 1.35 -17.62 -10.29
CA LEU A 172 1.56 -18.22 -11.61
C LEU A 172 2.33 -19.53 -11.48
N LEU A 173 1.83 -20.58 -12.12
CA LEU A 173 2.44 -21.90 -12.15
C LEU A 173 2.74 -22.27 -13.59
N SER A 174 3.99 -22.57 -13.94
CA SER A 174 4.28 -23.24 -15.21
C SER A 174 3.94 -24.73 -15.09
N ILE A 175 3.48 -25.35 -16.18
CA ILE A 175 3.14 -26.78 -16.19
C ILE A 175 4.36 -27.65 -16.51
N ASN A 176 5.21 -27.20 -17.46
CA ASN A 176 6.37 -27.96 -17.93
C ASN A 176 7.59 -27.02 -18.05
N PRO A 177 8.56 -27.08 -17.12
CA PRO A 177 8.54 -27.85 -15.87
C PRO A 177 7.47 -27.32 -14.90
N SER A 178 6.91 -28.22 -14.08
CA SER A 178 5.90 -27.83 -13.09
C SER A 178 6.56 -27.08 -11.94
N LYS A 179 6.36 -25.76 -11.89
CA LYS A 179 6.93 -24.90 -10.84
C LYS A 179 6.15 -23.61 -10.68
N GLU A 180 6.20 -23.03 -9.48
CA GLU A 180 5.72 -21.67 -9.24
C GLU A 180 6.69 -20.65 -9.82
N LEU A 181 6.16 -19.70 -10.59
CA LEU A 181 6.92 -18.62 -11.19
C LEU A 181 6.97 -17.46 -10.21
N LEU A 182 8.16 -17.20 -9.67
CA LEU A 182 8.43 -16.12 -8.73
C LEU A 182 8.51 -14.76 -9.45
N CYS A 183 7.40 -14.35 -10.06
CA CYS A 183 7.32 -13.26 -11.03
C CYS A 183 6.62 -12.00 -10.51
N ALA A 184 5.97 -12.07 -9.34
CA ALA A 184 5.24 -10.95 -8.76
C ALA A 184 6.18 -9.77 -8.42
N PRO A 185 5.93 -8.54 -8.89
CA PRO A 185 6.76 -7.39 -8.59
C PRO A 185 6.66 -6.95 -7.13
N ASP A 186 7.64 -6.17 -6.66
CA ASP A 186 7.71 -5.77 -5.26
C ASP A 186 6.52 -4.89 -4.84
N TRP A 187 6.00 -4.05 -5.73
CA TRP A 187 4.80 -3.25 -5.46
C TRP A 187 3.56 -4.10 -5.19
N TYR A 188 3.52 -5.34 -5.69
CA TYR A 188 2.35 -6.22 -5.53
C TYR A 188 2.30 -6.89 -4.15
N LYS A 189 3.43 -6.96 -3.43
CA LYS A 189 3.54 -7.57 -2.09
C LYS A 189 2.59 -6.95 -1.06
N GLU A 190 2.20 -5.69 -1.25
CA GLU A 190 1.29 -4.99 -0.33
C GLU A 190 -0.19 -5.39 -0.51
N PHE A 191 -0.51 -6.11 -1.59
CA PHE A 191 -1.87 -6.41 -2.04
C PHE A 191 -2.22 -7.90 -2.06
N GLY A 192 -1.23 -8.79 -2.14
CA GLY A 192 -1.46 -10.22 -2.31
C GLY A 192 -0.46 -11.10 -1.55
N THR A 193 -0.74 -12.39 -1.56
CA THR A 193 0.11 -13.41 -0.95
C THR A 193 1.20 -13.78 -1.95
N VAL A 194 2.41 -13.26 -1.74
CA VAL A 194 3.55 -13.48 -2.64
C VAL A 194 4.62 -14.29 -1.91
N ALA A 195 5.09 -15.36 -2.55
CA ALA A 195 6.24 -16.11 -2.05
C ALA A 195 7.48 -15.20 -1.95
N GLU A 196 8.16 -15.25 -0.81
CA GLU A 196 9.37 -14.47 -0.59
C GLU A 196 10.47 -14.90 -1.56
N ARG A 197 11.09 -13.92 -2.23
CA ARG A 197 12.20 -14.14 -3.14
C ARG A 197 13.51 -13.74 -2.48
N THR A 198 14.52 -14.59 -2.63
CA THR A 198 15.90 -14.30 -2.20
C THR A 198 16.72 -13.56 -3.26
N SER A 199 16.23 -13.49 -4.49
CA SER A 199 16.89 -12.88 -5.65
C SER A 199 15.92 -12.05 -6.50
N GLY A 200 16.46 -11.27 -7.43
CA GLY A 200 15.67 -10.44 -8.36
C GLY A 200 14.76 -11.26 -9.29
N ILE A 201 13.89 -10.56 -10.03
CA ILE A 201 12.96 -11.20 -10.97
C ILE A 201 13.75 -11.74 -12.16
N GLN A 202 13.69 -13.05 -12.36
CA GLN A 202 14.38 -13.71 -13.46
C GLN A 202 13.78 -13.34 -14.82
N THR A 203 14.59 -13.47 -15.87
CA THR A 203 14.12 -13.52 -17.26
C THR A 203 13.53 -14.88 -17.62
N PHE A 204 12.80 -14.96 -18.74
CA PHE A 204 12.35 -16.25 -19.26
C PHE A 204 13.52 -17.22 -19.48
N LYS A 205 14.63 -16.72 -20.04
CA LYS A 205 15.86 -17.49 -20.23
C LYS A 205 16.43 -18.05 -18.94
N GLU A 206 16.58 -17.22 -17.91
CA GLU A 206 17.11 -17.63 -16.61
C GLU A 206 16.18 -18.61 -15.89
N ALA A 207 14.88 -18.48 -16.12
CA ALA A 207 13.90 -19.42 -15.64
C ALA A 207 13.88 -20.74 -16.43
N GLY A 208 14.70 -20.92 -17.46
CA GLY A 208 14.70 -22.11 -18.30
C GLY A 208 13.40 -22.29 -19.08
N LEU A 209 12.73 -21.18 -19.41
CA LEU A 209 11.54 -21.13 -20.26
C LEU A 209 12.00 -20.61 -21.62
N ASP A 210 12.66 -21.45 -22.40
CA ASP A 210 13.24 -21.11 -23.71
C ASP A 210 12.34 -21.50 -24.90
N SER A 211 11.21 -22.13 -24.61
CA SER A 211 10.26 -22.67 -25.59
C SER A 211 8.82 -22.42 -25.14
N SER A 212 7.85 -22.83 -25.97
CA SER A 212 6.43 -22.60 -25.68
C SER A 212 6.04 -23.16 -24.32
N VAL A 213 5.47 -22.33 -23.45
CA VAL A 213 5.14 -22.70 -22.07
C VAL A 213 3.65 -22.47 -21.78
N GLU A 214 3.06 -23.39 -21.02
CA GLU A 214 1.73 -23.22 -20.46
C GLU A 214 1.85 -22.76 -19.01
N VAL A 215 1.11 -21.70 -18.68
CA VAL A 215 1.08 -21.05 -17.38
C VAL A 215 -0.36 -21.08 -16.85
N LEU A 216 -0.53 -21.55 -15.63
CA LEU A 216 -1.79 -21.57 -14.92
C LEU A 216 -1.85 -20.42 -13.91
N VAL A 217 -2.94 -19.66 -13.93
CA VAL A 217 -3.27 -18.68 -12.90
C VAL A 217 -4.00 -19.39 -11.78
N LYS A 218 -3.40 -19.39 -10.58
CA LYS A 218 -4.00 -19.92 -9.36
C LYS A 218 -4.53 -18.76 -8.52
N ASP A 219 -5.81 -18.81 -8.16
CA ASP A 219 -6.38 -17.89 -7.17
C ASP A 219 -5.97 -18.35 -5.76
N ASN A 220 -5.28 -17.47 -5.02
CA ASN A 220 -4.77 -17.78 -3.69
C ASN A 220 -5.88 -17.74 -2.63
N GLN A 221 -7.01 -17.08 -2.91
CA GLN A 221 -8.13 -16.95 -1.99
C GLN A 221 -9.19 -18.04 -2.20
N ALA A 222 -9.09 -18.82 -3.29
CA ALA A 222 -10.05 -19.88 -3.61
C ALA A 222 -9.84 -21.18 -2.80
N GLN A 223 -9.12 -21.16 -1.68
CA GLN A 223 -9.05 -22.30 -0.75
C GLN A 223 -10.22 -22.25 0.23
N THR A 224 -11.31 -22.93 -0.13
CA THR A 224 -12.25 -23.55 0.82
C THR A 224 -12.94 -24.73 0.16
#